data_AF-A0A535MHR0-F1
#
_entry.id   AF-A0A535MHR0-F1
#
_cell.length_a   1.000
_cell.length_b   1.000
_cell.length_c   1.000
_cell.angle_alpha   90.00
_cell.angle_beta   90.00
_cell.angle_gamma   90.00
#
_symmetry.space_group_name_H-M   'P 1'
#
loop_
_entity.id
_entity.type
_entity.pdbx_description
1 polymer ?
#
loop_
_entity_poly.entity_id
_entity_poly.type
_entity_poly.pdbx_seq_one_letter_code
_entity_poly.pdbx_strand_id
1 'polypeptide(L)'
;MDPARALAAGLAALVLAGCSAPSARGAASRTPVAPAPSPPSSTPLARPTSDSGRPPQLVAVSFDGSGDVGLWRYWRAVARRDHAHLTFFLSGVYLLSAADARLYRPPRRPIGSSDIGFVEAAPGMSDRATIAALLDEIAAGRAEGHELGTHFNGHFCGPRGVASWSAADWAAELDAFDTLLEGARVHSRLGPNQAAAPPPAAAVVGGRTPCLEGDLGVLYPVLRARGFRYDSSGTGPEGEWPVREAGLWSLPLTIVRRAGTPHRNVAMDYSFYVNQSGAVDNPPATEPALEEQTYASYMDSFRALYAGDRAPLIIGHHFTTWNHCAYLRALTRLLDTVCGLPEVRCVSLAELAEWLDARSG
;
A
#
# COMPACT_ATOMS: atom_id res chain seq x y z
N MET A 1 -19.94 7.60 -20.14
CA MET A 1 -20.43 8.41 -19.00
C MET A 1 -19.21 9.10 -18.42
N ASP A 2 -19.23 10.43 -18.40
CA ASP A 2 -18.10 11.30 -18.08
C ASP A 2 -17.64 11.08 -16.61
N PRO A 3 -16.42 10.59 -16.35
CA PRO A 3 -15.98 10.17 -15.01
C PRO A 3 -15.56 11.35 -14.11
N ALA A 4 -15.68 12.60 -14.55
CA ALA A 4 -15.03 13.74 -13.91
C ALA A 4 -15.76 14.37 -12.69
N ARG A 5 -16.78 13.73 -12.10
CA ARG A 5 -17.52 14.33 -10.96
C ARG A 5 -17.99 13.32 -9.91
N ALA A 6 -17.08 12.93 -9.03
CA ALA A 6 -17.37 12.61 -7.63
C ALA A 6 -16.07 12.39 -6.82
N LEU A 7 -15.23 13.42 -6.69
CA LEU A 7 -14.24 13.47 -5.61
C LEU A 7 -14.80 14.35 -4.51
N ALA A 8 -15.60 13.73 -3.64
CA ALA A 8 -15.77 14.20 -2.27
C ALA A 8 -14.97 13.24 -1.40
N ALA A 9 -13.88 13.75 -0.81
CA ALA A 9 -13.11 13.05 0.20
C ALA A 9 -14.03 12.78 1.40
N GLY A 10 -14.55 11.56 1.48
CA GLY A 10 -15.15 11.03 2.70
C GLY A 10 -14.04 10.47 3.58
N LEU A 11 -13.48 11.31 4.45
CA LEU A 11 -12.74 10.83 5.61
C LEU A 11 -13.75 10.10 6.53
N ALA A 12 -13.73 8.77 6.47
CA ALA A 12 -14.39 7.94 7.45
C ALA A 12 -13.34 7.47 8.45
N ALA A 13 -13.19 8.21 9.55
CA ALA A 13 -12.54 7.70 10.74
C ALA A 13 -13.39 6.54 11.28
N LEU A 14 -12.84 5.32 11.28
CA LEU A 14 -13.50 4.18 11.89
C LEU A 14 -12.57 3.47 12.87
N VAL A 15 -13.10 3.32 14.07
CA VAL A 15 -12.50 2.57 15.17
C VAL A 15 -12.37 1.10 14.74
N LEU A 16 -11.15 0.58 14.68
CA LEU A 16 -10.84 -0.85 14.43
C LEU A 16 -11.52 -1.84 15.39
N ALA A 17 -12.18 -1.36 16.45
CA ALA A 17 -12.95 -2.18 17.38
C ALA A 17 -14.00 -3.06 16.68
N GLY A 18 -14.50 -2.66 15.51
CA GLY A 18 -15.43 -3.47 14.70
C GLY A 18 -14.79 -4.46 13.72
N CYS A 19 -13.48 -4.39 13.51
CA CYS A 19 -12.81 -5.11 12.41
C CYS A 19 -11.76 -6.11 12.89
N SER A 20 -11.84 -6.49 14.16
CA SER A 20 -10.92 -7.40 14.81
C SER A 20 -10.68 -8.66 13.96
N ALA A 21 -9.41 -8.99 13.73
CA ALA A 21 -9.05 -10.26 13.11
C ALA A 21 -9.61 -11.42 13.98
N PRO A 22 -10.25 -12.45 13.38
CA PRO A 22 -10.70 -13.59 14.15
C PRO A 22 -9.49 -14.25 14.83
N SER A 23 -9.58 -14.41 16.15
CA SER A 23 -8.54 -15.02 16.97
C SER A 23 -8.34 -16.48 16.55
N ALA A 24 -7.09 -16.86 16.24
CA ALA A 24 -6.75 -18.23 15.89
C ALA A 24 -7.11 -19.17 17.05
N ARG A 25 -8.16 -20.00 16.87
CA ARG A 25 -8.48 -21.06 17.83
C ARG A 25 -7.48 -22.20 17.68
N GLY A 26 -6.68 -22.40 18.72
CA GLY A 26 -6.01 -23.67 19.03
C GLY A 26 -4.55 -23.77 18.60
N ALA A 27 -3.64 -23.27 19.43
CA ALA A 27 -2.25 -23.72 19.45
C ALA A 27 -1.89 -24.14 20.88
N ALA A 28 -1.57 -25.42 21.04
CA ALA A 28 -1.14 -26.01 22.31
C ALA A 28 0.16 -25.35 22.81
N SER A 29 0.25 -25.18 24.14
CA SER A 29 1.35 -24.57 24.88
C SER A 29 2.72 -25.05 24.40
N ARG A 30 3.57 -24.11 23.96
CA ARG A 30 5.03 -24.28 23.90
C ARG A 30 5.68 -23.16 24.70
N THR A 31 6.67 -23.56 25.48
CA THR A 31 7.48 -22.74 26.37
C THR A 31 8.16 -21.59 25.64
N PRO A 32 8.40 -20.44 26.31
CA PRO A 32 9.05 -19.30 25.69
C PRO A 32 10.53 -19.59 25.46
N VAL A 33 10.97 -19.58 24.21
CA VAL A 33 12.39 -19.52 23.84
C VAL A 33 12.76 -18.05 23.67
N ALA A 34 13.89 -17.64 24.26
CA ALA A 34 14.42 -16.29 24.18
C ALA A 34 14.63 -15.84 22.71
N PRO A 35 14.47 -14.54 22.40
CA PRO A 35 14.60 -14.05 21.03
C PRO A 35 16.06 -14.19 20.57
N ALA A 36 16.26 -14.94 19.47
CA ALA A 36 17.52 -14.96 18.78
C ALA A 36 17.78 -13.61 18.09
N PRO A 37 19.03 -13.16 17.96
CA PRO A 37 19.36 -11.91 17.29
C PRO A 37 18.99 -11.99 15.79
N SER A 38 18.31 -10.96 15.30
CA SER A 38 17.96 -10.78 13.89
C SER A 38 19.22 -10.59 13.03
N PRO A 39 19.38 -11.31 11.90
CA PRO A 39 20.44 -11.01 10.95
C PRO A 39 20.08 -9.77 10.10
N PRO A 40 21.05 -9.07 9.52
CA PRO A 40 20.80 -7.99 8.57
C PRO A 40 20.45 -8.56 7.19
N SER A 41 19.68 -7.75 6.45
CA SER A 41 19.57 -7.70 4.99
C SER A 41 18.78 -8.81 4.29
N SER A 42 17.85 -8.32 3.46
CA SER A 42 17.31 -8.92 2.23
C SER A 42 18.20 -10.05 1.71
N THR A 43 17.82 -11.28 2.03
CA THR A 43 18.26 -12.40 1.20
C THR A 43 17.54 -12.19 -0.12
N PRO A 44 18.25 -12.02 -1.25
CA PRO A 44 17.59 -11.92 -2.55
C PRO A 44 16.63 -13.09 -2.69
N LEU A 45 15.42 -12.86 -3.22
CA LEU A 45 14.55 -13.97 -3.61
C LEU A 45 15.31 -14.80 -4.65
N ALA A 46 16.05 -15.81 -4.18
CA ALA A 46 16.84 -16.70 -5.00
C ALA A 46 15.91 -17.24 -6.09
N ARG A 47 16.30 -17.13 -7.36
CA ARG A 47 15.52 -17.55 -8.54
C ARG A 47 14.98 -18.96 -8.29
N PRO A 48 13.70 -19.14 -7.88
CA PRO A 48 13.20 -20.47 -7.64
C PRO A 48 12.71 -20.92 -9.01
N THR A 49 13.56 -21.62 -9.75
CA THR A 49 13.02 -22.62 -10.66
C THR A 49 12.42 -23.68 -9.74
N SER A 50 11.09 -23.72 -9.65
CA SER A 50 10.44 -24.92 -9.12
C SER A 50 10.98 -26.14 -9.87
N ASP A 51 10.90 -27.33 -9.26
CA ASP A 51 11.19 -28.59 -9.98
C ASP A 51 10.35 -28.73 -11.27
N SER A 52 9.25 -27.96 -11.38
CA SER A 52 8.37 -27.89 -12.55
C SER A 52 8.83 -26.91 -13.65
N GLY A 53 9.89 -26.13 -13.43
CA GLY A 53 10.40 -25.13 -14.37
C GLY A 53 9.52 -23.87 -14.53
N ARG A 54 8.39 -23.78 -13.81
CA ARG A 54 7.50 -22.60 -13.80
C ARG A 54 7.84 -21.65 -12.64
N PRO A 55 7.67 -20.32 -12.81
CA PRO A 55 7.91 -19.37 -11.72
C PRO A 55 6.87 -19.55 -10.61
N PRO A 56 7.19 -19.19 -9.35
CA PRO A 56 6.19 -19.15 -8.28
C PRO A 56 5.07 -18.17 -8.65
N GLN A 57 3.88 -18.39 -8.09
CA GLN A 57 2.85 -17.35 -8.13
C GLN A 57 3.23 -16.25 -7.14
N LEU A 58 3.50 -15.06 -7.67
CA LEU A 58 3.76 -13.88 -6.85
C LEU A 58 2.44 -13.16 -6.57
N VAL A 59 2.20 -12.82 -5.31
CA VAL A 59 1.08 -11.99 -4.87
C VAL A 59 1.68 -10.79 -4.17
N ALA A 60 1.47 -9.59 -4.72
CA ALA A 60 2.00 -8.36 -4.16
C ALA A 60 0.84 -7.47 -3.71
N VAL A 61 0.80 -7.16 -2.41
CA VAL A 61 -0.25 -6.34 -1.80
C VAL A 61 0.37 -5.04 -1.31
N SER A 62 -0.31 -3.95 -1.65
CA SER A 62 0.11 -2.58 -1.33
C SER A 62 -1.01 -1.76 -0.72
N PHE A 63 -0.65 -0.77 0.09
CA PHE A 63 -1.60 0.11 0.76
C PHE A 63 -1.32 1.58 0.52
N ASP A 64 -2.30 2.32 0.02
CA ASP A 64 -2.19 3.75 -0.27
C ASP A 64 -2.54 4.58 0.98
N GLY A 65 -1.75 5.61 1.25
CA GLY A 65 -1.90 6.52 2.38
C GLY A 65 -1.15 6.06 3.65
N SER A 66 -1.35 4.82 4.09
CA SER A 66 -0.59 4.17 5.18
C SER A 66 -0.34 4.99 6.48
N GLY A 67 -1.28 5.87 6.87
CA GLY A 67 -1.13 6.80 8.00
C GLY A 67 -1.76 6.36 9.34
N ASP A 68 -2.51 5.26 9.37
CA ASP A 68 -3.28 4.84 10.56
C ASP A 68 -2.52 3.81 11.42
N VAL A 69 -2.25 4.15 12.69
CA VAL A 69 -1.49 3.30 13.63
C VAL A 69 -2.17 1.95 13.87
N GLY A 70 -3.50 1.91 13.92
CA GLY A 70 -4.21 0.67 14.20
C GLY A 70 -4.20 -0.29 13.01
N LEU A 71 -4.30 0.22 11.79
CA LEU A 71 -4.23 -0.57 10.55
C LEU A 71 -2.82 -1.09 10.33
N TRP A 72 -1.78 -0.35 10.70
CA TRP A 72 -0.42 -0.89 10.76
C TRP A 72 -0.35 -2.14 11.64
N ARG A 73 -0.88 -2.07 12.86
CA ARG A 73 -0.91 -3.22 13.77
C ARG A 73 -1.69 -4.40 13.20
N TYR A 74 -2.84 -4.12 12.58
CA TYR A 74 -3.68 -5.12 11.94
C TYR A 74 -2.92 -5.83 10.81
N TRP A 75 -2.41 -5.10 9.84
CA TRP A 75 -1.78 -5.67 8.65
C TRP A 75 -0.45 -6.34 8.97
N ARG A 76 0.34 -5.81 9.91
CA ARG A 76 1.53 -6.51 10.42
C ARG A 76 1.17 -7.84 11.09
N ALA A 77 0.05 -7.91 11.82
CA ALA A 77 -0.40 -9.15 12.43
C ALA A 77 -0.83 -10.20 11.39
N VAL A 78 -1.58 -9.78 10.37
CA VAL A 78 -1.94 -10.63 9.22
C VAL A 78 -0.67 -11.13 8.52
N ALA A 79 0.24 -10.21 8.18
CA ALA A 79 1.46 -10.52 7.47
C ALA A 79 2.38 -11.51 8.20
N ARG A 80 2.54 -11.36 9.52
CA ARG A 80 3.30 -12.31 10.35
C ARG A 80 2.69 -13.71 10.36
N ARG A 81 1.35 -13.81 10.42
CA ARG A 81 0.65 -15.10 10.41
C ARG A 81 0.78 -15.79 9.05
N ASP A 82 0.73 -15.01 7.97
CA ASP A 82 0.61 -15.51 6.60
C ASP A 82 1.97 -15.52 5.87
N HIS A 83 3.07 -15.24 6.57
CA HIS A 83 4.43 -15.12 6.03
C HIS A 83 4.50 -14.20 4.79
N ALA A 84 3.75 -13.10 4.84
CA ALA A 84 3.67 -12.13 3.75
C ALA A 84 4.55 -10.92 4.02
N HIS A 85 5.13 -10.35 2.97
CA HIS A 85 5.70 -9.01 3.00
C HIS A 85 4.77 -8.05 2.25
N LEU A 86 4.38 -6.95 2.90
CA LEU A 86 3.42 -5.99 2.36
C LEU A 86 4.13 -4.69 2.00
N THR A 87 3.52 -3.90 1.11
CA THR A 87 4.01 -2.57 0.73
C THR A 87 3.10 -1.49 1.30
N PHE A 88 3.67 -0.54 2.05
CA PHE A 88 2.92 0.57 2.63
C PHE A 88 3.35 1.87 1.97
N PHE A 89 2.53 2.40 1.06
CA PHE A 89 2.77 3.71 0.45
C PHE A 89 2.29 4.80 1.41
N LEU A 90 3.25 5.45 2.08
CA LEU A 90 2.98 6.52 3.03
C LEU A 90 2.77 7.84 2.29
N SER A 91 1.73 8.58 2.66
CA SER A 91 1.65 10.01 2.33
C SER A 91 2.39 10.85 3.37
N GLY A 92 3.37 11.66 2.96
CA GLY A 92 4.26 12.38 3.89
C GLY A 92 3.52 13.35 4.84
N VAL A 93 2.37 13.87 4.41
CA VAL A 93 1.50 14.74 5.22
C VAL A 93 0.95 14.07 6.49
N TYR A 94 0.93 12.73 6.57
CA TYR A 94 0.54 12.03 7.80
C TYR A 94 1.62 12.05 8.89
N LEU A 95 2.80 12.58 8.59
CA LEU A 95 3.86 12.88 9.58
C LEU A 95 3.81 14.33 10.07
N LEU A 96 2.73 15.05 9.78
CA LEU A 96 2.49 16.42 10.23
C LEU A 96 1.17 16.54 10.99
N SER A 97 1.16 17.43 11.98
CA SER A 97 -0.07 17.95 12.57
C SER A 97 -0.70 19.00 11.66
N ALA A 98 -2.00 19.22 11.78
CA ALA A 98 -2.67 20.32 11.06
C ALA A 98 -2.11 21.70 11.46
N ALA A 99 -1.61 21.87 12.69
CA ALA A 99 -0.99 23.11 13.15
C ALA A 99 0.35 23.39 12.46
N ASP A 100 1.05 22.35 12.03
CA ASP A 100 2.34 22.42 11.35
C ASP A 100 2.20 22.30 9.81
N ALA A 101 0.98 22.32 9.27
CA ALA A 101 0.67 22.17 7.85
C ALA A 101 1.53 23.05 6.92
N ARG A 102 1.91 24.25 7.36
CA ARG A 102 2.74 25.20 6.58
C ARG A 102 4.15 24.71 6.27
N LEU A 103 4.62 23.64 6.93
CA LEU A 103 5.87 22.96 6.58
C LEU A 103 5.77 22.28 5.21
N TYR A 104 4.58 21.85 4.81
CA TYR A 104 4.32 21.30 3.48
C TYR A 104 4.02 22.41 2.46
N ARG A 105 4.80 22.45 1.38
CA ARG A 105 4.69 23.43 0.29
C ARG A 105 4.37 22.71 -1.02
N PRO A 106 3.09 22.37 -1.26
CA PRO A 106 2.70 21.57 -2.42
C PRO A 106 2.92 22.30 -3.75
N PRO A 107 3.26 21.57 -4.84
CA PRO A 107 3.24 22.14 -6.17
C PRO A 107 1.86 22.68 -6.55
N ARG A 108 1.82 23.89 -7.13
CA ARG A 108 0.61 24.48 -7.75
C ARG A 108 -0.61 24.58 -6.82
N ARG A 109 -0.36 24.68 -5.51
CA ARG A 109 -1.38 24.73 -4.47
C ARG A 109 -0.96 25.67 -3.33
N PRO A 110 -1.89 26.19 -2.52
CA PRO A 110 -1.56 26.99 -1.35
C PRO A 110 -0.66 26.23 -0.36
N ILE A 111 0.25 26.95 0.30
CA ILE A 111 1.11 26.38 1.35
C ILE A 111 0.23 25.75 2.44
N GLY A 112 0.53 24.51 2.81
CA GLY A 112 -0.19 23.74 3.81
C GLY A 112 -1.56 23.21 3.38
N SER A 113 -1.89 23.18 2.09
CA SER A 113 -3.06 22.44 1.62
C SER A 113 -2.76 20.96 1.41
N SER A 114 -3.74 20.10 1.66
CA SER A 114 -3.73 18.66 1.36
C SER A 114 -5.17 18.21 1.13
N ASP A 115 -5.44 17.42 0.08
CA ASP A 115 -6.78 16.89 -0.21
C ASP A 115 -7.12 15.68 0.67
N ILE A 116 -6.13 15.12 1.35
CA ILE A 116 -6.26 13.98 2.29
C ILE A 116 -6.01 14.38 3.75
N GLY A 117 -5.94 15.69 4.02
CA GLY A 117 -5.66 16.21 5.36
C GLY A 117 -4.23 15.92 5.83
N PHE A 118 -4.07 15.79 7.13
CA PHE A 118 -2.81 15.57 7.85
C PHE A 118 -3.00 14.40 8.83
N VAL A 119 -2.09 14.19 9.78
CA VAL A 119 -2.30 13.15 10.80
C VAL A 119 -3.66 13.35 11.49
N GLU A 120 -4.40 12.26 11.63
CA GLU A 120 -5.59 12.22 12.47
C GLU A 120 -5.22 11.55 13.79
N ALA A 121 -5.52 12.19 14.91
CA ALA A 121 -5.22 11.64 16.22
C ALA A 121 -5.96 10.30 16.44
N ALA A 122 -5.21 9.24 16.67
CA ALA A 122 -5.77 7.95 17.06
C ALA A 122 -6.56 8.09 18.38
N PRO A 123 -7.60 7.26 18.63
CA PRO A 123 -8.43 7.37 19.83
C PRO A 123 -7.61 7.43 21.13
N GLY A 124 -7.79 8.50 21.90
CA GLY A 124 -7.08 8.72 23.17
C GLY A 124 -5.64 9.23 23.02
N MET A 125 -5.21 9.60 21.82
CA MET A 125 -3.87 10.15 21.54
C MET A 125 -3.96 11.61 21.08
N SER A 126 -2.85 12.34 21.15
CA SER A 126 -2.67 13.61 20.45
C SER A 126 -2.00 13.37 19.10
N ASP A 127 -2.08 14.32 18.16
CA ASP A 127 -1.35 14.28 16.87
C ASP A 127 0.11 13.88 17.05
N ARG A 128 0.80 14.52 18.00
CA ARG A 128 2.20 14.22 18.31
C ARG A 128 2.42 12.78 18.78
N ALA A 129 1.54 12.27 19.64
CA ALA A 129 1.62 10.90 20.12
C ALA A 129 1.26 9.90 19.01
N THR A 130 0.34 10.24 18.11
CA THR A 130 -0.01 9.44 16.94
C THR A 130 1.14 9.38 15.94
N ILE A 131 1.81 10.50 15.64
CA ILE A 131 3.00 10.51 14.79
C ILE A 131 4.11 9.66 15.41
N ALA A 132 4.33 9.78 16.72
CA ALA A 132 5.31 8.94 17.42
C ALA A 132 5.02 7.44 17.26
N ALA A 133 3.76 7.03 17.48
CA ALA A 133 3.35 5.65 17.31
C ALA A 133 3.43 5.20 15.84
N LEU A 134 3.08 6.07 14.88
CA LEU A 134 3.21 5.76 13.45
C LEU A 134 4.67 5.50 13.06
N LEU A 135 5.62 6.29 13.57
CA LEU A 135 7.05 6.05 13.36
C LEU A 135 7.50 4.71 13.96
N ASP A 136 7.01 4.35 15.14
CA ASP A 136 7.29 3.04 15.77
C ASP A 136 6.73 1.88 14.93
N GLU A 137 5.52 2.01 14.41
CA GLU A 137 4.89 1.00 13.53
C GLU A 137 5.64 0.87 12.19
N ILE A 138 6.06 1.98 11.57
CA ILE A 138 6.88 1.97 10.35
C ILE A 138 8.21 1.25 10.61
N ALA A 139 8.92 1.61 11.69
CA ALA A 139 10.20 0.99 12.01
C ALA A 139 10.06 -0.52 12.27
N ALA A 140 9.02 -0.92 12.99
CA ALA A 140 8.76 -2.31 13.29
C ALA A 140 8.30 -3.11 12.06
N GLY A 141 7.47 -2.52 11.18
CA GLY A 141 7.10 -3.14 9.91
C GLY A 141 8.29 -3.36 8.98
N ARG A 142 9.21 -2.39 8.90
CA ARG A 142 10.46 -2.55 8.14
C ARG A 142 11.37 -3.64 8.73
N ALA A 143 11.45 -3.75 10.05
CA ALA A 143 12.18 -4.83 10.72
C ALA A 143 11.57 -6.22 10.45
N GLU A 144 10.28 -6.27 10.12
CA GLU A 144 9.54 -7.47 9.73
C GLU A 144 9.62 -7.78 8.21
N GLY A 145 10.37 -6.99 7.44
CA GLY A 145 10.56 -7.19 6.00
C GLY A 145 9.53 -6.49 5.11
N HIS A 146 8.63 -5.68 5.68
CA HIS A 146 7.69 -4.88 4.90
C HIS A 146 8.37 -3.69 4.22
N GLU A 147 7.83 -3.31 3.08
CA GLU A 147 8.30 -2.16 2.32
C GLU A 147 7.57 -0.88 2.76
N LEU A 148 8.34 0.21 2.86
CA LEU A 148 7.81 1.57 2.90
C LEU A 148 8.03 2.21 1.52
N GLY A 149 6.95 2.49 0.82
CA GLY A 149 6.94 3.27 -0.41
C GLY A 149 6.38 4.69 -0.17
N THR A 150 6.31 5.50 -1.22
CA THR A 150 5.65 6.82 -1.17
C THR A 150 4.31 6.83 -1.91
N HIS A 151 3.31 7.44 -1.28
CA HIS A 151 2.10 7.90 -1.96
C HIS A 151 2.12 9.43 -2.14
N PHE A 152 3.33 9.98 -2.24
CA PHE A 152 3.62 11.41 -2.32
C PHE A 152 3.04 12.15 -1.11
N ASN A 153 2.49 13.36 -1.25
CA ASN A 153 2.05 14.15 -0.10
C ASN A 153 0.59 14.53 -0.19
N GLY A 154 0.26 15.62 -0.89
CA GLY A 154 -1.03 16.29 -0.75
C GLY A 154 -2.20 15.67 -1.52
N HIS A 155 -1.94 14.61 -2.28
CA HIS A 155 -2.94 13.81 -3.01
C HIS A 155 -3.87 14.62 -3.93
N PHE A 156 -3.31 15.56 -4.70
CA PHE A 156 -4.11 16.43 -5.57
C PHE A 156 -4.46 15.74 -6.89
N CYS A 157 -5.69 15.29 -7.05
CA CYS A 157 -6.13 14.64 -8.29
C CYS A 157 -6.72 15.63 -9.32
N GLY A 158 -6.93 15.14 -10.53
CA GLY A 158 -7.57 15.80 -11.65
C GLY A 158 -6.63 16.73 -12.44
N PRO A 159 -7.19 17.46 -13.44
CA PRO A 159 -6.42 18.25 -14.40
C PRO A 159 -5.66 19.43 -13.77
N ARG A 160 -6.02 19.84 -12.55
CA ARG A 160 -5.28 20.86 -11.78
C ARG A 160 -4.34 20.26 -10.74
N GLY A 161 -4.25 18.94 -10.68
CA GLY A 161 -3.43 18.17 -9.74
C GLY A 161 -2.33 17.41 -10.49
N VAL A 162 -2.03 16.19 -10.04
CA VAL A 162 -0.94 15.34 -10.55
C VAL A 162 -1.01 15.08 -12.05
N ALA A 163 -2.22 15.11 -12.65
CA ALA A 163 -2.40 14.94 -14.09
C ALA A 163 -1.75 16.05 -14.95
N SER A 164 -1.46 17.23 -14.38
CA SER A 164 -0.80 18.35 -15.09
C SER A 164 0.60 18.69 -14.58
N TRP A 165 1.15 17.86 -13.70
CA TRP A 165 2.45 18.12 -13.10
C TRP A 165 3.60 17.94 -14.10
N SER A 166 4.49 18.92 -14.10
CA SER A 166 5.77 18.85 -14.81
C SER A 166 6.79 18.05 -14.02
N ALA A 167 7.93 17.73 -14.64
CA ALA A 167 9.05 17.09 -13.94
C ALA A 167 9.53 17.88 -12.72
N ALA A 168 9.48 19.22 -12.77
CA ALA A 168 9.83 20.08 -11.64
C ALA A 168 8.80 20.02 -10.50
N ASP A 169 7.50 19.87 -10.83
CA ASP A 169 6.46 19.68 -9.81
C ASP A 169 6.64 18.34 -9.09
N TRP A 170 6.90 17.26 -9.85
CA TRP A 170 7.19 15.94 -9.27
C TRP A 170 8.46 15.93 -8.41
N ALA A 171 9.53 16.60 -8.87
CA ALA A 171 10.76 16.73 -8.10
C ALA A 171 10.52 17.47 -6.78
N ALA A 172 9.77 18.58 -6.82
CA ALA A 172 9.42 19.34 -5.62
C ALA A 172 8.53 18.55 -4.65
N GLU A 173 7.60 17.73 -5.16
CA GLU A 173 6.79 16.85 -4.32
C GLU A 173 7.63 15.79 -3.62
N LEU A 174 8.59 15.18 -4.33
CA LEU A 174 9.51 14.20 -3.73
C LEU A 174 10.46 14.85 -2.72
N ASP A 175 10.98 16.05 -2.99
CA ASP A 175 11.78 16.80 -2.00
C ASP A 175 10.98 17.13 -0.73
N ALA A 176 9.70 17.47 -0.91
CA ALA A 176 8.79 17.67 0.22
C ALA A 176 8.59 16.35 0.99
N PHE A 177 8.36 15.23 0.30
CA PHE A 177 8.20 13.93 0.94
C PHE A 177 9.43 13.57 1.79
N ASP A 178 10.63 13.69 1.23
CA ASP A 178 11.89 13.43 1.94
C ASP A 178 12.03 14.31 3.19
N THR A 179 11.72 15.60 3.06
CA THR A 179 11.75 16.56 4.16
C THR A 179 10.77 16.20 5.29
N LEU A 180 9.58 15.73 4.93
CA LEU A 180 8.55 15.33 5.91
C LEU A 180 8.93 14.02 6.60
N LEU A 181 9.43 13.03 5.84
CA LEU A 181 9.85 11.74 6.37
C LEU A 181 11.04 11.88 7.31
N GLU A 182 12.15 12.42 6.82
CA GLU A 182 13.39 12.49 7.60
C GLU A 182 13.28 13.48 8.76
N GLY A 183 12.49 14.55 8.58
CA GLY A 183 12.26 15.57 9.58
C GLY A 183 11.15 15.25 10.59
N ALA A 184 10.42 14.13 10.45
CA ALA A 184 9.20 13.84 11.21
C ALA A 184 9.34 14.07 12.72
N ARG A 185 10.39 13.55 13.34
CA ARG A 185 10.65 13.76 14.78
C ARG A 185 10.83 15.25 15.13
N VAL A 186 11.56 15.99 14.31
CA VAL A 186 11.83 17.42 14.54
C VAL A 186 10.56 18.23 14.37
N HIS A 187 9.82 18.01 13.28
CA HIS A 187 8.56 18.69 12.98
C HIS A 187 7.52 18.48 14.08
N SER A 188 7.44 17.26 14.62
CA SER A 188 6.55 16.90 15.73
C SER A 188 7.13 17.17 17.13
N ARG A 189 8.30 17.81 17.22
CA ARG A 189 8.99 18.16 18.49
C ARG A 189 9.27 16.94 19.38
N LEU A 190 9.45 15.76 18.78
CA LEU A 190 9.75 14.50 19.44
C LEU A 190 11.24 14.39 19.79
N GLY A 191 11.53 14.09 21.04
CA GLY A 191 12.88 13.79 21.53
C GLY A 191 13.34 12.38 21.11
N PRO A 192 14.65 12.08 21.23
CA PRO A 192 15.25 10.84 20.70
C PRO A 192 14.62 9.52 21.18
N ASN A 193 14.08 9.50 22.41
CA ASN A 193 13.50 8.32 23.04
C ASN A 193 11.96 8.29 22.98
N GLN A 194 11.32 9.18 22.22
CA GLN A 194 9.85 9.30 22.18
C GLN A 194 9.20 8.56 21.01
N ALA A 195 9.97 8.16 19.99
CA ALA A 195 9.53 7.44 18.80
C ALA A 195 10.76 6.82 18.12
N ALA A 196 10.57 5.84 17.24
CA ALA A 196 11.63 5.30 16.36
C ALA A 196 12.12 6.34 15.35
N ALA A 197 13.32 6.10 14.79
CA ALA A 197 13.89 7.01 13.80
C ALA A 197 13.19 6.75 12.47
N PRO A 198 12.77 7.80 11.73
CA PRO A 198 12.27 7.58 10.39
C PRO A 198 13.37 6.94 9.54
N PRO A 199 13.02 6.04 8.60
CA PRO A 199 14.00 5.55 7.65
C PRO A 199 14.53 6.71 6.77
N PRO A 200 15.77 6.60 6.26
CA PRO A 200 16.26 7.58 5.30
C PRO A 200 15.39 7.53 4.03
N ALA A 201 15.19 8.67 3.38
CA ALA A 201 14.39 8.76 2.17
C ALA A 201 14.92 7.86 1.04
N ALA A 202 16.24 7.66 0.98
CA ALA A 202 16.88 6.74 0.04
C ALA A 202 16.46 5.26 0.19
N ALA A 203 15.81 4.88 1.30
CA ALA A 203 15.24 3.55 1.47
C ALA A 203 13.87 3.38 0.78
N VAL A 204 13.26 4.48 0.32
CA VAL A 204 11.98 4.49 -0.42
C VAL A 204 12.30 4.37 -1.90
N VAL A 205 12.06 3.17 -2.45
CA VAL A 205 12.46 2.81 -3.82
C VAL A 205 11.29 2.66 -4.78
N GLY A 206 10.09 3.00 -4.33
CA GLY A 206 8.86 2.80 -5.08
C GLY A 206 7.75 3.73 -4.64
N GLY A 207 6.80 3.94 -5.55
CA GLY A 207 5.64 4.77 -5.27
C GLY A 207 4.43 4.42 -6.13
N ARG A 208 3.31 5.05 -5.78
CA ARG A 208 2.07 5.07 -6.56
C ARG A 208 1.53 6.49 -6.56
N THR A 209 1.16 7.01 -7.71
CA THR A 209 0.64 8.36 -7.84
C THR A 209 -0.77 8.47 -7.25
N PRO A 210 -1.12 9.64 -6.69
CA PRO A 210 -2.49 9.95 -6.30
C PRO A 210 -3.49 9.68 -7.43
N CYS A 211 -4.59 9.00 -7.10
CA CYS A 211 -5.65 8.62 -8.05
C CYS A 211 -5.19 7.81 -9.29
N LEU A 212 -4.00 7.21 -9.28
CA LEU A 212 -3.41 6.56 -10.46
C LEU A 212 -3.26 7.53 -11.66
N GLU A 213 -3.11 8.81 -11.38
CA GLU A 213 -3.02 9.87 -12.38
C GLU A 213 -1.60 10.43 -12.53
N GLY A 214 -1.38 11.19 -13.60
CA GLY A 214 -0.09 11.77 -13.96
C GLY A 214 0.43 11.26 -15.29
N ASP A 215 1.32 12.03 -15.91
CA ASP A 215 2.07 11.57 -17.09
C ASP A 215 3.30 10.78 -16.62
N LEU A 216 3.23 9.46 -16.75
CA LEU A 216 4.33 8.57 -16.36
C LEU A 216 5.59 8.80 -17.20
N GLY A 217 5.46 9.26 -18.46
CA GLY A 217 6.59 9.65 -19.30
C GLY A 217 7.33 10.89 -18.76
N VAL A 218 6.64 11.76 -18.03
CA VAL A 218 7.22 12.89 -17.30
C VAL A 218 7.78 12.46 -15.94
N LEU A 219 7.07 11.59 -15.21
CA LEU A 219 7.43 11.16 -13.86
C LEU A 219 8.64 10.20 -13.85
N TYR A 220 8.70 9.22 -14.75
CA TYR A 220 9.70 8.15 -14.69
C TYR A 220 11.16 8.65 -14.76
N PRO A 221 11.52 9.64 -15.61
CA PRO A 221 12.85 10.23 -15.56
C PRO A 221 13.20 10.84 -14.20
N VAL A 222 12.23 11.45 -13.50
CA VAL A 222 12.42 12.04 -12.16
C VAL A 222 12.66 10.93 -11.14
N LEU A 223 11.81 9.90 -11.12
CA LEU A 223 11.94 8.75 -10.22
C LEU A 223 13.28 8.03 -10.42
N ARG A 224 13.67 7.76 -11.66
CA ARG A 224 14.97 7.14 -11.99
C ARG A 224 16.14 7.98 -11.48
N ALA A 225 16.09 9.30 -11.66
CA ALA A 225 17.16 10.18 -11.20
C ALA A 225 17.33 10.17 -9.67
N ARG A 226 16.27 9.82 -8.93
CA ARG A 226 16.28 9.64 -7.46
C ARG A 226 16.57 8.20 -7.01
N GLY A 227 16.83 7.27 -7.93
CA GLY A 227 17.13 5.88 -7.58
C GLY A 227 15.91 5.01 -7.25
N PHE A 228 14.70 5.43 -7.61
CA PHE A 228 13.54 4.55 -7.55
C PHE A 228 13.77 3.34 -8.47
N ARG A 229 13.19 2.21 -8.09
CA ARG A 229 13.25 0.94 -8.82
C ARG A 229 11.98 0.66 -9.59
N TYR A 230 10.84 1.13 -9.09
CA TYR A 230 9.55 0.86 -9.70
C TYR A 230 8.53 1.98 -9.48
N ASP A 231 7.48 1.95 -10.28
CA ASP A 231 6.23 2.69 -10.09
C ASP A 231 5.05 1.70 -10.17
N SER A 232 4.02 1.89 -9.35
CA SER A 232 2.81 1.04 -9.32
C SER A 232 1.53 1.82 -9.61
N SER A 233 1.62 2.83 -10.48
CA SER A 233 0.50 3.71 -10.82
C SER A 233 -0.33 3.20 -12.01
N GLY A 234 0.24 2.31 -12.83
CA GLY A 234 -0.45 1.72 -13.97
C GLY A 234 -1.54 0.71 -13.60
N THR A 235 -2.35 0.33 -14.59
CA THR A 235 -3.30 -0.80 -14.50
C THR A 235 -3.13 -1.69 -15.72
N GLY A 236 -3.33 -2.99 -15.57
CA GLY A 236 -3.13 -3.96 -16.65
C GLY A 236 -4.03 -5.19 -16.53
N PRO A 237 -4.39 -5.85 -17.65
CA PRO A 237 -5.14 -7.10 -17.63
C PRO A 237 -4.47 -8.21 -16.81
N GLU A 238 -5.28 -9.16 -16.35
CA GLU A 238 -4.79 -10.44 -15.81
C GLU A 238 -3.84 -11.14 -16.81
N GLY A 239 -2.77 -11.74 -16.30
CA GLY A 239 -1.77 -12.46 -17.10
C GLY A 239 -0.67 -11.57 -17.67
N GLU A 240 -0.78 -10.24 -17.52
CA GLU A 240 0.28 -9.35 -17.97
C GLU A 240 1.45 -9.34 -16.98
N TRP A 241 2.64 -9.64 -17.52
CA TRP A 241 3.88 -9.53 -16.77
C TRP A 241 4.35 -8.07 -16.73
N PRO A 242 4.83 -7.58 -15.57
CA PRO A 242 5.48 -6.29 -15.48
C PRO A 242 6.59 -6.07 -16.52
N VAL A 243 6.74 -4.83 -16.96
CA VAL A 243 7.72 -4.42 -17.98
C VAL A 243 8.65 -3.35 -17.44
N ARG A 244 9.84 -3.23 -18.05
CA ARG A 244 10.81 -2.20 -17.71
C ARG A 244 10.64 -1.00 -18.65
N GLU A 245 10.33 0.16 -18.09
CA GLU A 245 10.06 1.40 -18.82
C GLU A 245 10.92 2.53 -18.27
N ALA A 246 11.62 3.23 -19.16
CA ALA A 246 12.50 4.34 -18.81
C ALA A 246 13.47 4.06 -17.63
N GLY A 247 13.86 2.79 -17.43
CA GLY A 247 14.78 2.39 -16.37
C GLY A 247 14.14 1.94 -15.05
N LEU A 248 12.81 1.93 -14.96
CA LEU A 248 12.00 1.51 -13.82
C LEU A 248 11.17 0.27 -14.17
N TRP A 249 10.78 -0.51 -13.19
CA TRP A 249 9.71 -1.49 -13.35
C TRP A 249 8.34 -0.79 -13.27
N SER A 250 7.50 -0.99 -14.29
CA SER A 250 6.08 -0.68 -14.26
C SER A 250 5.35 -1.87 -13.64
N LEU A 251 4.82 -1.70 -12.43
CA LEU A 251 4.13 -2.73 -11.64
C LEU A 251 2.62 -2.44 -11.58
N PRO A 252 1.86 -2.69 -12.66
CA PRO A 252 0.47 -2.26 -12.76
C PRO A 252 -0.45 -3.04 -11.82
N LEU A 253 -1.44 -2.36 -11.26
CA LEU A 253 -2.55 -3.03 -10.57
C LEU A 253 -3.32 -3.94 -11.54
N THR A 254 -3.59 -5.16 -11.11
CA THR A 254 -4.28 -6.14 -11.95
C THR A 254 -5.75 -5.74 -12.16
N ILE A 255 -6.26 -5.83 -13.40
CA ILE A 255 -7.67 -5.65 -13.72
C ILE A 255 -8.39 -6.99 -13.59
N VAL A 256 -9.14 -7.14 -12.49
CA VAL A 256 -9.84 -8.37 -12.13
C VAL A 256 -11.29 -8.35 -12.59
N ARG A 257 -11.85 -9.53 -12.89
CA ARG A 257 -13.30 -9.65 -13.11
C ARG A 257 -14.03 -9.59 -11.78
N ARG A 258 -15.07 -8.75 -11.68
CA ARG A 258 -15.94 -8.73 -10.50
C ARG A 258 -16.86 -9.95 -10.50
N ALA A 259 -16.69 -10.80 -9.49
CA ALA A 259 -17.36 -12.08 -9.35
C ALA A 259 -18.89 -11.97 -9.51
N GLY A 260 -19.48 -12.91 -10.24
CA GLY A 260 -20.91 -12.92 -10.53
C GLY A 260 -21.39 -11.87 -11.54
N THR A 261 -20.48 -11.13 -12.18
CA THR A 261 -20.84 -10.09 -13.17
C THR A 261 -19.96 -10.15 -14.44
N PRO A 262 -20.31 -9.46 -15.54
CA PRO A 262 -19.41 -9.29 -16.68
C PRO A 262 -18.44 -8.11 -16.50
N HIS A 263 -18.53 -7.36 -15.41
CA HIS A 263 -17.75 -6.15 -15.20
C HIS A 263 -16.35 -6.44 -14.68
N ARG A 264 -15.43 -5.51 -14.94
CA ARG A 264 -14.04 -5.55 -14.47
C ARG A 264 -13.79 -4.39 -13.52
N ASN A 265 -12.93 -4.63 -12.53
CA ASN A 265 -12.45 -3.65 -11.57
C ASN A 265 -10.92 -3.65 -11.60
N VAL A 266 -10.29 -2.52 -11.33
CA VAL A 266 -8.90 -2.56 -10.83
C VAL A 266 -8.91 -3.35 -9.52
N ALA A 267 -7.87 -4.13 -9.24
CA ALA A 267 -7.68 -4.87 -8.00
C ALA A 267 -7.39 -3.93 -6.82
N MET A 268 -8.37 -3.08 -6.53
CA MET A 268 -8.33 -2.04 -5.53
C MET A 268 -9.69 -1.87 -4.88
N ASP A 269 -9.70 -1.84 -3.57
CA ASP A 269 -10.89 -1.66 -2.73
C ASP A 269 -11.78 -0.50 -3.19
N TYR A 270 -11.20 0.66 -3.56
CA TYR A 270 -11.97 1.80 -4.05
C TYR A 270 -12.75 1.48 -5.34
N SER A 271 -12.17 0.67 -6.24
CA SER A 271 -12.90 0.21 -7.43
C SER A 271 -14.09 -0.67 -7.05
N PHE A 272 -13.97 -1.50 -6.02
CA PHE A 272 -15.13 -2.25 -5.49
C PHE A 272 -16.12 -1.33 -4.78
N TYR A 273 -15.64 -0.39 -3.98
CA TYR A 273 -16.44 0.58 -3.22
C TYR A 273 -17.32 1.42 -4.13
N VAL A 274 -16.75 2.00 -5.19
CA VAL A 274 -17.50 2.75 -6.21
C VAL A 274 -18.54 1.85 -6.89
N ASN A 275 -18.14 0.66 -7.34
CA ASN A 275 -19.00 -0.18 -8.17
C ASN A 275 -20.07 -0.96 -7.39
N GLN A 276 -19.90 -1.15 -6.08
CA GLN A 276 -20.84 -1.93 -5.25
C GLN A 276 -21.72 -1.05 -4.36
N SER A 277 -21.20 0.08 -3.86
CA SER A 277 -21.94 0.95 -2.95
C SER A 277 -21.92 2.43 -3.35
N GLY A 278 -21.43 2.76 -4.56
CA GLY A 278 -21.41 4.14 -5.05
C GLY A 278 -20.44 5.04 -4.28
N ALA A 279 -19.38 4.44 -3.69
CA ALA A 279 -18.44 5.12 -2.80
C ALA A 279 -19.10 5.73 -1.55
N VAL A 280 -20.14 5.06 -1.05
CA VAL A 280 -20.81 5.36 0.22
C VAL A 280 -20.85 4.10 1.08
N ASP A 281 -20.62 4.24 2.38
CA ASP A 281 -20.79 3.13 3.31
C ASP A 281 -22.27 2.74 3.38
N ASN A 282 -22.58 1.51 2.95
CA ASN A 282 -23.91 0.94 3.02
C ASN A 282 -24.19 0.39 4.43
N PRO A 283 -25.47 0.14 4.80
CA PRO A 283 -25.81 -0.47 6.09
C PRO A 283 -25.02 -1.75 6.38
N PRO A 284 -24.63 -2.03 7.64
CA PRO A 284 -23.82 -3.20 8.00
C PRO A 284 -24.37 -4.54 7.52
N ALA A 285 -25.68 -4.69 7.34
CA ALA A 285 -26.28 -5.93 6.83
C ALA A 285 -25.84 -6.30 5.40
N THR A 286 -25.33 -5.33 4.63
CA THR A 286 -24.84 -5.56 3.25
C THR A 286 -23.39 -6.04 3.20
N GLU A 287 -22.63 -5.80 4.26
CA GLU A 287 -21.19 -6.06 4.36
C GLU A 287 -20.79 -7.49 3.96
N PRO A 288 -21.46 -8.56 4.42
CA PRO A 288 -21.07 -9.93 4.04
C PRO A 288 -21.12 -10.18 2.53
N ALA A 289 -22.06 -9.58 1.81
CA ALA A 289 -22.18 -9.74 0.36
C ALA A 289 -21.08 -8.94 -0.39
N LEU A 290 -20.74 -7.75 0.12
CA LEU A 290 -19.67 -6.90 -0.42
C LEU A 290 -18.29 -7.56 -0.22
N GLU A 291 -18.05 -8.09 0.98
CA GLU A 291 -16.86 -8.86 1.32
C GLU A 291 -16.75 -10.08 0.40
N GLU A 292 -17.80 -10.90 0.32
CA GLU A 292 -17.77 -12.16 -0.43
C GLU A 292 -17.52 -11.93 -1.93
N GLN A 293 -18.19 -10.96 -2.55
CA GLN A 293 -17.95 -10.66 -3.96
C GLN A 293 -16.51 -10.18 -4.20
N THR A 294 -15.95 -9.37 -3.30
CA THR A 294 -14.58 -8.88 -3.41
C THR A 294 -13.58 -10.01 -3.26
N TYR A 295 -13.75 -10.85 -2.23
CA TYR A 295 -12.92 -12.05 -2.00
C TYR A 295 -12.98 -13.01 -3.20
N ALA A 296 -14.18 -13.33 -3.68
CA ALA A 296 -14.37 -14.22 -4.83
C ALA A 296 -13.70 -13.65 -6.10
N SER A 297 -13.76 -12.33 -6.31
CA SER A 297 -13.10 -11.68 -7.45
C SER A 297 -11.58 -11.90 -7.41
N TYR A 298 -10.95 -11.68 -6.25
CA TYR A 298 -9.51 -11.91 -6.10
C TYR A 298 -9.14 -13.40 -6.19
N MET A 299 -9.94 -14.29 -5.62
CA MET A 299 -9.71 -15.74 -5.68
C MET A 299 -9.84 -16.29 -7.09
N ASP A 300 -10.79 -15.81 -7.88
CA ASP A 300 -10.96 -16.23 -9.27
C ASP A 300 -9.75 -15.81 -10.12
N SER A 301 -9.27 -14.57 -9.97
CA SER A 301 -8.04 -14.10 -10.61
C SER A 301 -6.81 -14.89 -10.14
N PHE A 302 -6.65 -15.11 -8.84
CA PHE A 302 -5.57 -15.92 -8.29
C PHE A 302 -5.56 -17.32 -8.90
N ARG A 303 -6.71 -18.01 -8.93
CA ARG A 303 -6.82 -19.37 -9.50
C ARG A 303 -6.42 -19.40 -10.97
N ALA A 304 -6.85 -18.41 -11.75
CA ALA A 304 -6.51 -18.31 -13.17
C ALA A 304 -4.99 -18.14 -13.37
N LEU A 305 -4.36 -17.22 -12.63
CA LEU A 305 -2.92 -16.96 -12.71
C LEU A 305 -2.10 -18.16 -12.19
N TYR A 306 -2.54 -18.75 -11.09
CA TYR A 306 -1.90 -19.90 -10.44
C TYR A 306 -1.96 -21.18 -11.31
N ALA A 307 -3.02 -21.36 -12.09
CA ALA A 307 -3.10 -22.44 -13.07
C ALA A 307 -2.40 -22.12 -14.41
N GLY A 308 -2.20 -20.82 -14.69
CA GLY A 308 -1.71 -20.31 -15.97
C GLY A 308 -0.22 -19.96 -15.97
N ASP A 309 0.09 -18.78 -16.51
CA ASP A 309 1.44 -18.27 -16.77
C ASP A 309 2.15 -17.68 -15.54
N ARG A 310 1.47 -17.65 -14.39
CA ARG A 310 1.99 -17.18 -13.11
C ARG A 310 2.42 -15.70 -13.11
N ALA A 311 1.82 -14.88 -13.98
CA ALA A 311 2.00 -13.43 -13.87
C ALA A 311 1.61 -12.95 -12.44
N PRO A 312 2.30 -11.95 -11.89
CA PRO A 312 2.04 -11.48 -10.53
C PRO A 312 0.60 -10.97 -10.36
N LEU A 313 -0.04 -11.33 -9.24
CA LEU A 313 -1.29 -10.70 -8.83
C LEU A 313 -0.95 -9.47 -7.98
N ILE A 314 -1.14 -8.27 -8.54
CA ILE A 314 -0.79 -7.01 -7.89
C ILE A 314 -2.07 -6.30 -7.44
N ILE A 315 -2.22 -6.17 -6.13
CA ILE A 315 -3.40 -5.63 -5.46
C ILE A 315 -3.01 -4.38 -4.66
N GLY A 316 -3.81 -3.33 -4.76
CA GLY A 316 -3.60 -2.08 -4.02
C GLY A 316 -4.86 -1.72 -3.27
N HIS A 317 -4.82 -1.56 -1.96
CA HIS A 317 -5.97 -1.09 -1.17
C HIS A 317 -5.68 0.28 -0.60
N HIS A 318 -6.71 1.02 -0.23
CA HIS A 318 -6.53 2.18 0.62
C HIS A 318 -6.34 1.70 2.05
N PHE A 319 -5.61 2.47 2.85
CA PHE A 319 -5.43 2.18 4.26
C PHE A 319 -6.64 2.62 5.08
N THR A 320 -7.79 1.98 4.84
CA THR A 320 -9.12 2.36 5.34
C THR A 320 -10.00 1.15 5.65
N THR A 321 -11.22 1.41 6.12
CA THR A 321 -12.18 0.43 6.64
C THR A 321 -13.57 0.55 6.01
N TRP A 322 -13.64 1.00 4.75
CA TRP A 322 -14.91 1.21 4.02
C TRP A 322 -15.84 -0.01 4.05
N ASN A 323 -17.14 0.27 3.99
CA ASN A 323 -18.24 -0.68 4.12
C ASN A 323 -18.06 -1.61 5.33
N HIS A 324 -17.82 -1.02 6.50
CA HIS A 324 -17.65 -1.76 7.75
C HIS A 324 -16.59 -2.87 7.66
N CYS A 325 -15.45 -2.54 7.03
CA CYS A 325 -14.32 -3.44 6.76
C CYS A 325 -14.56 -4.60 5.79
N ALA A 326 -15.59 -4.51 4.93
CA ALA A 326 -15.85 -5.53 3.91
C ALA A 326 -14.60 -5.83 3.05
N TYR A 327 -13.93 -4.78 2.56
CA TYR A 327 -12.77 -4.94 1.67
C TYR A 327 -11.51 -5.40 2.40
N LEU A 328 -11.30 -4.88 3.61
CA LEU A 328 -10.22 -5.27 4.49
C LEU A 328 -10.32 -6.77 4.86
N ARG A 329 -11.51 -7.26 5.23
CA ARG A 329 -11.72 -8.69 5.51
C ARG A 329 -11.60 -9.55 4.26
N ALA A 330 -12.09 -9.08 3.11
CA ALA A 330 -11.94 -9.80 1.84
C ALA A 330 -10.46 -10.01 1.47
N LEU A 331 -9.62 -8.98 1.61
CA LEU A 331 -8.18 -9.09 1.37
C LEU A 331 -7.48 -9.94 2.43
N THR A 332 -7.88 -9.84 3.70
CA THR A 332 -7.34 -10.69 4.77
C THR A 332 -7.62 -12.17 4.48
N ARG A 333 -8.86 -12.51 4.10
CA ARG A 333 -9.25 -13.87 3.70
C ARG A 333 -8.45 -14.37 2.50
N LEU A 334 -8.16 -13.50 1.54
CA LEU A 334 -7.32 -13.86 0.39
C LEU A 334 -5.92 -14.26 0.87
N LEU A 335 -5.25 -13.41 1.65
CA LEU A 335 -3.90 -13.69 2.17
C LEU A 335 -3.85 -14.97 3.00
N ASP A 336 -4.80 -15.13 3.93
CA ASP A 336 -5.00 -16.34 4.74
C ASP A 336 -5.11 -17.61 3.89
N THR A 337 -5.72 -17.50 2.72
CA THR A 337 -5.98 -18.63 1.84
C THR A 337 -4.79 -18.95 0.94
N VAL A 338 -4.11 -17.92 0.39
CA VAL A 338 -3.17 -18.12 -0.72
C VAL A 338 -1.71 -18.13 -0.30
N CYS A 339 -1.31 -17.37 0.72
CA CYS A 339 0.11 -17.19 1.03
C CYS A 339 0.80 -18.47 1.56
N GLY A 340 0.03 -19.41 2.11
CA GLY A 340 0.52 -20.73 2.54
C GLY A 340 0.44 -21.83 1.49
N LEU A 341 -0.05 -21.55 0.27
CA LEU A 341 -0.16 -22.56 -0.77
C LEU A 341 1.21 -22.91 -1.37
N PRO A 342 1.40 -24.13 -1.90
CA PRO A 342 2.62 -24.50 -2.60
C PRO A 342 2.97 -23.51 -3.71
N GLU A 343 4.25 -23.20 -3.89
CA GLU A 343 4.73 -22.32 -4.96
C GLU A 343 4.07 -20.92 -5.00
N VAL A 344 3.50 -20.43 -3.90
CA VAL A 344 3.06 -19.05 -3.75
C VAL A 344 4.07 -18.27 -2.93
N ARG A 345 4.30 -17.00 -3.29
CA ARG A 345 5.06 -16.05 -2.48
C ARG A 345 4.31 -14.73 -2.39
N CYS A 346 3.96 -14.35 -1.16
CA CYS A 346 3.37 -13.05 -0.86
C CYS A 346 4.49 -12.06 -0.53
N VAL A 347 4.79 -11.18 -1.47
CA VAL A 347 6.00 -10.34 -1.49
C VAL A 347 5.66 -8.86 -1.53
N SER A 348 6.59 -8.03 -1.06
CA SER A 348 6.53 -6.59 -1.30
C SER A 348 6.77 -6.26 -2.79
N LEU A 349 6.47 -5.04 -3.21
CA LEU A 349 6.68 -4.60 -4.58
C LEU A 349 8.17 -4.45 -4.91
N ALA A 350 9.00 -4.03 -3.95
CA ALA A 350 10.45 -4.02 -4.07
C ALA A 350 11.03 -5.43 -4.28
N GLU A 351 10.53 -6.42 -3.53
CA GLU A 351 10.92 -7.82 -3.70
C GLU A 351 10.45 -8.38 -5.05
N LEU A 352 9.26 -8.00 -5.52
CA LEU A 352 8.80 -8.32 -6.87
C LEU A 352 9.74 -7.72 -7.92
N ALA A 353 10.09 -6.44 -7.81
CA ALA A 353 11.04 -5.78 -8.72
C ALA A 353 12.43 -6.46 -8.70
N GLU A 354 12.91 -6.87 -7.53
CA GLU A 354 14.17 -7.62 -7.40
C GLU A 354 14.11 -9.00 -8.05
N TRP A 355 13.00 -9.72 -7.86
CA TRP A 355 12.81 -11.01 -8.50
C TRP A 355 12.74 -10.88 -10.03
N LEU A 356 12.12 -9.81 -10.54
CA LEU A 356 12.05 -9.51 -11.98
C LEU A 356 13.44 -9.19 -12.55
N ASP A 357 14.28 -8.43 -11.84
CA ASP A 357 15.67 -8.17 -12.25
C ASP A 357 16.44 -9.50 -12.43
N ALA A 358 16.30 -10.43 -11.50
CA ALA A 358 16.94 -11.75 -11.57
C ALA A 358 16.41 -12.64 -12.71
N ARG A 359 15.24 -12.32 -13.26
CA ARG A 359 14.61 -13.07 -14.36
C ARG A 359 14.94 -12.52 -15.74
N SER A 360 15.15 -11.20 -15.82
CA SER A 360 15.52 -10.48 -17.05
C SER A 360 17.00 -10.53 -17.37
N GLY A 361 17.84 -10.95 -16.42
CA GLY A 361 19.25 -11.33 -16.64
C GLY A 361 19.41 -12.79 -17.06
#